data_AF-B9SIJ0-F1
#
_entry.id   AF-B9SIJ0-F1
#
_cell.length_a   1.000
_cell.length_b   1.000
_cell.length_c   1.000
_cell.angle_alpha   90.00
_cell.angle_beta   90.00
_cell.angle_gamma   90.00
#
_symmetry.space_group_name_H-M   'P 1'
#
loop_
_entity.id
_entity.type
_entity.pdbx_description
1 polymer ?
#
loop_
_entity_poly.entity_id
_entity_poly.type
_entity_poly.pdbx_seq_one_letter_code
_entity_poly.pdbx_strand_id
1 'polypeptide(L)'
;MRDPPKRRWNLGNYGVALVYQMDFVILGIGRFNEVPNIPEFPPDEGPKAFRGNVIYFMDYVAMDYESEVNFIKGKQKNSMIRVEKGSIILKKSQNIRFCRDGVWIDGEAEPVKIDLVILATRFRGDRKLKQIFASPAFQDPIAGFPKATIPLYRECIQPRIPQLAIIGFSESLANLYTSEMRCRWLAELLDGIFRVPGIKEMEEQVKI
;
A
#
# COMPACT_ATOMS: atom_id res chain seq x y z
N MET A 1 -1.07 10.83 -44.70
CA MET A 1 -1.12 9.86 -43.59
C MET A 1 -1.58 10.65 -42.38
N ARG A 2 -2.79 10.42 -41.83
CA ARG A 2 -3.27 11.19 -40.66
C ARG A 2 -2.51 10.71 -39.43
N ASP A 3 -2.08 11.64 -38.58
CA ASP A 3 -1.56 11.31 -37.25
C ASP A 3 -2.56 10.37 -36.55
N PRO A 4 -2.09 9.29 -35.89
CA PRO A 4 -2.98 8.47 -35.08
C PRO A 4 -3.62 9.37 -34.01
N PRO A 5 -4.92 9.17 -33.70
CA PRO A 5 -5.60 10.00 -32.71
C PRO A 5 -4.82 9.95 -31.40
N LYS A 6 -4.38 11.13 -30.92
CA LYS A 6 -3.74 11.27 -29.60
C LYS A 6 -4.69 10.66 -28.58
N ARG A 7 -4.29 9.54 -27.98
CA ARG A 7 -5.04 8.94 -26.88
C ARG A 7 -4.98 9.96 -25.73
N ARG A 8 -6.11 10.39 -25.18
CA ARG A 8 -6.14 11.36 -24.08
C ARG A 8 -6.75 10.74 -22.85
N TRP A 9 -6.28 11.17 -21.69
CA TRP A 9 -6.87 10.86 -20.40
C TRP A 9 -7.99 11.84 -20.10
N ASN A 10 -9.13 11.32 -19.66
CA ASN A 10 -10.18 12.10 -19.01
C ASN A 10 -10.03 11.90 -17.50
N LEU A 11 -9.61 12.95 -16.79
CA LEU A 11 -9.45 12.94 -15.34
C LEU A 11 -10.64 13.66 -14.71
N GLY A 12 -11.44 12.93 -13.93
CA GLY A 12 -12.55 13.46 -13.15
C GLY A 12 -12.38 13.13 -11.68
N ASN A 13 -12.99 13.94 -10.81
CA ASN A 13 -13.10 13.63 -9.39
C ASN A 13 -14.52 13.13 -9.09
N TYR A 14 -14.65 12.11 -8.24
CA TYR A 14 -15.97 11.57 -7.89
C TYR A 14 -16.83 12.67 -7.25
N GLY A 15 -18.03 12.89 -7.81
CA GLY A 15 -18.97 13.90 -7.33
C GLY A 15 -18.80 15.31 -7.92
N VAL A 16 -17.83 15.55 -8.80
CA VAL A 16 -17.65 16.83 -9.52
C VAL A 16 -17.74 16.58 -11.03
N ALA A 17 -18.57 17.36 -11.74
CA ALA A 17 -18.76 17.21 -13.19
C ALA A 17 -17.58 17.72 -14.04
N LEU A 18 -16.49 18.16 -13.42
CA LEU A 18 -15.34 18.72 -14.10
C LEU A 18 -14.41 17.59 -14.57
N VAL A 19 -14.24 17.50 -15.88
CA VAL A 19 -13.35 16.53 -16.53
C VAL A 19 -12.22 17.27 -17.23
N TYR A 20 -10.99 16.93 -16.88
CA TYR A 20 -9.80 17.48 -17.51
C TYR A 20 -9.25 16.51 -18.56
N GLN A 21 -8.84 17.05 -19.70
CA GLN A 21 -8.16 16.27 -20.73
C GLN A 21 -6.66 16.47 -20.67
N MET A 22 -5.91 15.38 -20.54
CA MET A 22 -4.46 15.39 -20.48
C MET A 22 -3.87 14.38 -21.47
N ASP A 23 -2.72 14.70 -22.05
CA ASP A 23 -2.03 13.77 -22.96
C ASP A 23 -1.24 12.70 -22.17
N PHE A 24 -0.79 13.01 -20.94
CA PHE A 24 -0.05 12.10 -20.07
C PHE A 24 -0.46 12.27 -18.60
N VAL A 25 -0.43 11.19 -17.82
CA VAL A 25 -0.73 11.20 -16.36
C VAL A 25 0.46 10.63 -15.58
N ILE A 26 0.85 11.33 -14.50
CA ILE A 26 1.84 10.85 -13.53
C ILE A 26 1.15 10.66 -12.18
N LEU A 27 1.16 9.44 -11.66
CA LEU A 27 0.58 9.11 -10.36
C LEU A 27 1.66 9.10 -9.28
N GLY A 28 1.60 10.09 -8.38
CA GLY A 28 2.47 10.23 -7.20
C GLY A 28 1.77 9.90 -5.88
N ILE A 29 0.87 8.91 -5.89
CA ILE A 29 -0.07 8.65 -4.79
C ILE A 29 0.51 7.85 -3.61
N GLY A 30 1.74 7.37 -3.73
CA GLY A 30 2.39 6.48 -2.76
C GLY A 30 1.73 5.11 -2.61
N ARG A 31 2.28 4.25 -1.75
CA ARG A 31 1.78 2.87 -1.52
C ARG A 31 1.10 2.67 -0.16
N PHE A 32 1.49 3.42 0.87
CA PHE A 32 1.19 3.11 2.28
C PHE A 32 0.11 4.00 2.91
N ASN A 33 -1.02 4.16 2.22
CA ASN A 33 -2.14 4.95 2.74
C ASN A 33 -3.50 4.41 2.24
N GLU A 34 -4.58 4.95 2.81
CA GLU A 34 -6.00 4.82 2.44
C GLU A 34 -6.64 3.43 2.56
N VAL A 35 -6.00 2.38 2.05
CA VAL A 35 -6.57 1.01 2.04
C VAL A 35 -5.83 0.13 3.04
N PRO A 36 -6.28 0.02 4.29
CA PRO A 36 -5.60 -0.79 5.30
C PRO A 36 -5.68 -2.28 4.95
N ASN A 37 -4.61 -3.03 5.22
CA ASN A 37 -4.59 -4.48 5.07
C ASN A 37 -5.05 -5.13 6.37
N ILE A 38 -6.35 -5.06 6.65
CA ILE A 38 -6.94 -5.69 7.84
C ILE A 38 -7.10 -7.19 7.54
N PRO A 39 -6.65 -8.09 8.44
CA PRO A 39 -6.89 -9.52 8.28
C PRO A 39 -8.38 -9.84 8.19
N GLU A 40 -8.72 -10.88 7.42
CA GLU A 40 -10.07 -11.43 7.42
C GLU A 40 -10.22 -12.37 8.61
N PHE A 41 -11.36 -12.33 9.27
CA PHE A 41 -11.66 -13.13 10.46
C PHE A 41 -12.89 -13.99 10.22
N PRO A 42 -12.98 -15.18 10.84
CA PRO A 42 -14.22 -15.95 10.87
C PRO A 42 -15.39 -15.13 11.46
N PRO A 43 -16.64 -15.52 11.16
CA PRO A 43 -17.82 -14.90 11.78
C PRO A 43 -17.68 -14.86 13.31
N ASP A 44 -18.00 -13.71 13.90
CA ASP A 44 -17.93 -13.46 15.35
C ASP A 44 -16.55 -13.64 16.00
N GLU A 45 -15.48 -13.74 15.21
CA GLU A 45 -14.10 -13.89 15.68
C GLU A 45 -13.19 -12.72 15.24
N GLY A 46 -13.80 -11.61 14.81
CA GLY A 46 -13.12 -10.38 14.42
C GLY A 46 -13.08 -9.31 15.53
N PRO A 47 -12.50 -8.12 15.25
CA PRO A 47 -12.34 -7.05 16.23
C PRO A 47 -13.61 -6.67 17.00
N LYS A 48 -14.80 -6.84 16.40
CA LYS A 48 -16.10 -6.55 17.04
C LYS A 48 -16.42 -7.49 18.22
N ALA A 49 -15.85 -8.68 18.24
CA ALA A 49 -16.04 -9.66 19.31
C ALA A 49 -15.19 -9.35 20.55
N PHE A 50 -14.19 -8.49 20.42
CA PHE A 50 -13.26 -8.13 21.48
C PHE A 50 -13.82 -6.98 22.33
N ARG A 51 -13.79 -7.14 23.65
CA ARG A 51 -14.22 -6.10 24.58
C ARG A 51 -13.20 -4.97 24.72
N GLY A 52 -11.91 -5.29 24.51
CA GLY A 52 -10.84 -4.30 24.54
C GLY A 52 -10.82 -3.43 23.29
N ASN A 53 -9.79 -2.60 23.18
CA ASN A 53 -9.66 -1.70 22.03
C ASN A 53 -8.85 -2.37 20.91
N VAL A 54 -9.32 -2.24 19.68
CA VAL A 54 -8.52 -2.55 18.48
C VAL A 54 -8.34 -1.26 17.70
N ILE A 55 -7.10 -0.86 17.45
CA ILE A 55 -6.78 0.27 16.58
C ILE A 55 -5.88 -0.19 15.44
N TYR A 56 -5.96 0.52 14.31
CA TYR A 56 -5.00 0.35 13.23
C TYR A 56 -3.79 1.25 13.47
N PHE A 57 -2.60 0.86 13.00
CA PHE A 57 -1.36 1.58 13.30
C PHE A 57 -1.41 3.07 12.94
N MET A 58 -2.12 3.45 11.87
CA MET A 58 -2.23 4.88 11.53
C MET A 58 -3.12 5.68 12.48
N ASP A 59 -4.08 5.04 13.15
CA ASP A 59 -4.87 5.73 14.18
C ASP A 59 -3.99 6.13 15.36
N TYR A 60 -2.98 5.31 15.69
CA TYR A 60 -1.96 5.65 16.67
C TYR A 60 -1.07 6.81 16.20
N VAL A 61 -0.59 6.78 14.95
CA VAL A 61 0.29 7.82 14.39
C VAL A 61 -0.44 9.16 14.25
N ALA A 62 -1.75 9.14 14.01
CA ALA A 62 -2.57 10.34 13.88
C ALA A 62 -2.95 10.98 15.23
N MET A 63 -2.63 10.35 16.36
CA MET A 63 -2.89 10.92 17.68
C MET A 63 -2.07 12.21 17.88
N ASP A 64 -2.67 13.19 18.54
CA ASP A 64 -1.89 14.30 19.10
C ASP A 64 -0.99 13.80 20.24
N TYR A 65 -0.01 14.64 20.60
CA TYR A 65 1.00 14.29 21.60
C TYR A 65 0.39 13.93 22.97
N GLU A 66 -0.64 14.66 23.42
CA GLU A 66 -1.27 14.41 24.72
C GLU A 66 -2.03 13.10 24.74
N SER A 67 -2.77 12.82 23.67
CA SER A 67 -3.49 11.58 23.44
C SER A 67 -2.53 10.40 23.35
N GLU A 68 -1.42 10.54 22.62
CA GLU A 68 -0.37 9.51 22.53
C GLU A 68 0.24 9.24 23.91
N VAL A 69 0.66 10.28 24.64
CA VAL A 69 1.26 10.14 25.98
C VAL A 69 0.30 9.45 26.94
N ASN A 70 -0.98 9.84 26.96
CA ASN A 70 -2.00 9.17 27.76
C ASN A 70 -2.26 7.74 27.30
N PHE A 71 -2.25 7.51 25.99
CA PHE A 71 -2.47 6.20 25.40
C PHE A 71 -1.35 5.22 25.74
N ILE A 72 -0.08 5.66 25.77
CA ILE A 72 1.07 4.80 26.11
C ILE A 72 1.36 4.76 27.62
N LYS A 73 0.69 5.60 28.43
CA LYS A 73 0.91 5.66 29.87
C LYS A 73 0.62 4.31 30.53
N GLY A 74 1.59 3.80 31.30
CA GLY A 74 1.50 2.47 31.92
C GLY A 74 1.62 1.30 30.94
N LYS A 75 1.76 1.55 29.63
CA LYS A 75 1.98 0.51 28.62
C LYS A 75 3.47 0.27 28.37
N GLN A 76 3.76 -0.90 27.84
CA GLN A 76 5.12 -1.35 27.59
C GLN A 76 5.62 -0.84 26.22
N LYS A 77 6.63 0.04 26.20
CA LYS A 77 7.30 0.55 24.98
C LYS A 77 8.37 -0.43 24.48
N ASN A 78 8.47 -0.63 23.16
CA ASN A 78 9.39 -1.60 22.56
C ASN A 78 10.87 -1.16 22.64
N SER A 79 11.74 -2.02 23.16
CA SER A 79 13.21 -1.88 23.09
C SER A 79 13.87 -3.25 23.27
N MET A 80 15.04 -3.48 22.67
CA MET A 80 15.77 -4.76 22.77
C MET A 80 15.98 -5.22 24.23
N ILE A 81 16.33 -4.29 25.12
CA ILE A 81 16.50 -4.52 26.57
C ILE A 81 15.23 -5.11 27.23
N ARG A 82 14.05 -4.84 26.68
CA ARG A 82 12.77 -5.31 27.24
C ARG A 82 12.37 -6.69 26.73
N VAL A 83 12.82 -7.06 25.53
CA VAL A 83 12.70 -8.43 25.04
C VAL A 83 13.50 -9.35 25.97
N GLU A 84 14.73 -8.97 26.31
CA GLU A 84 15.60 -9.72 27.25
C GLU A 84 15.00 -9.80 28.66
N LYS A 85 14.34 -8.74 29.12
CA LYS A 85 13.65 -8.69 30.42
C LYS A 85 12.28 -9.39 30.43
N GLY A 86 11.88 -10.08 29.35
CA GLY A 86 10.59 -10.78 29.25
C GLY A 86 9.36 -9.88 29.24
N SER A 87 9.58 -8.57 29.13
CA SER A 87 8.56 -7.51 29.10
C SER A 87 7.84 -7.44 27.74
N ILE A 88 8.42 -8.07 26.71
CA ILE A 88 7.83 -8.20 25.38
C ILE A 88 7.84 -9.67 25.02
N ILE A 89 6.66 -10.22 24.74
CA ILE A 89 6.50 -11.62 24.36
C ILE A 89 6.30 -11.69 22.85
N LEU A 90 7.26 -12.28 22.15
CA LEU A 90 7.17 -12.49 20.71
C LEU A 90 6.47 -13.82 20.43
N LYS A 91 5.31 -13.77 19.79
CA LYS A 91 4.58 -14.96 19.33
C LYS A 91 4.48 -14.94 17.82
N LYS A 92 4.93 -16.02 17.19
CA LYS A 92 4.80 -16.20 15.74
C LYS A 92 3.50 -16.95 15.46
N SER A 93 2.61 -16.32 14.72
CA SER A 93 1.39 -16.98 14.22
C SER A 93 1.09 -16.51 12.80
N GLN A 94 0.35 -17.32 12.05
CA GLN A 94 -0.21 -16.94 10.75
C GLN A 94 -1.64 -16.44 10.90
N ASN A 95 -2.38 -16.91 11.90
CA ASN A 95 -3.76 -16.49 12.16
C ASN A 95 -3.91 -15.99 13.59
N ILE A 96 -4.78 -15.00 13.75
CA ILE A 96 -5.24 -14.53 15.04
C ILE A 96 -6.76 -14.47 15.01
N ARG A 97 -7.41 -14.77 16.13
CA ARG A 97 -8.87 -14.74 16.25
C ARG A 97 -9.22 -14.00 17.53
N PHE A 98 -10.18 -13.09 17.47
CA PHE A 98 -10.60 -12.32 18.63
C PHE A 98 -11.66 -13.08 19.41
N CYS A 99 -11.59 -12.98 20.73
CA CYS A 99 -12.67 -13.39 21.63
C CYS A 99 -12.97 -12.25 22.61
N ARG A 100 -14.00 -12.42 23.44
CA ARG A 100 -14.45 -11.37 24.37
C ARG A 100 -13.33 -10.79 25.23
N ASP A 101 -12.47 -11.65 25.77
CA ASP A 101 -11.49 -11.29 26.81
C ASP A 101 -10.03 -11.36 26.33
N GLY A 102 -9.78 -11.52 25.02
CA GLY A 102 -8.42 -11.66 24.50
C GLY A 102 -8.32 -12.01 23.01
N VAL A 103 -7.16 -12.55 22.66
CA VAL A 103 -6.83 -12.97 21.29
C VAL A 103 -6.33 -14.41 21.31
N TRP A 104 -6.97 -15.26 20.52
CA TRP A 104 -6.49 -16.59 20.17
C TRP A 104 -5.35 -16.47 19.16
N ILE A 105 -4.25 -17.16 19.48
CA ILE A 105 -3.05 -17.25 18.65
C ILE A 105 -2.79 -18.74 18.40
N ASP A 106 -2.52 -19.12 17.16
CA ASP A 106 -2.28 -20.53 16.82
C ASP A 106 -1.14 -21.10 17.67
N GLY A 107 -1.36 -22.28 18.26
CA GLY A 107 -0.40 -22.96 19.13
C GLY A 107 -0.56 -22.66 20.63
N GLU A 108 -1.43 -21.72 21.01
CA GLU A 108 -1.74 -21.45 22.42
C GLU A 108 -2.93 -22.28 22.91
N ALA A 109 -2.83 -22.81 24.13
CA ALA A 109 -3.91 -23.57 24.76
C ALA A 109 -5.07 -22.67 25.23
N GLU A 110 -4.78 -21.40 25.52
CA GLU A 110 -5.74 -20.43 26.03
C GLU A 110 -5.60 -19.08 25.30
N PRO A 111 -6.65 -18.25 25.25
CA PRO A 111 -6.56 -16.92 24.65
C PRO A 111 -5.58 -16.05 25.44
N VAL A 112 -4.75 -15.28 24.72
CA VAL A 112 -3.88 -14.29 25.34
C VAL A 112 -4.75 -13.13 25.82
N LYS A 113 -4.78 -12.90 27.13
CA LYS A 113 -5.47 -11.77 27.73
C LYS A 113 -4.77 -10.47 27.33
N ILE A 114 -5.51 -9.61 26.63
CA ILE A 114 -5.00 -8.37 26.05
C ILE A 114 -6.06 -7.28 26.27
N ASP A 115 -5.62 -6.06 26.55
CA ASP A 115 -6.52 -4.90 26.70
C ASP A 115 -6.56 -4.01 25.43
N LEU A 116 -5.51 -4.09 24.60
CA LEU A 116 -5.34 -3.32 23.38
C LEU A 116 -4.62 -4.13 22.31
N VAL A 117 -5.18 -4.13 21.09
CA VAL A 117 -4.51 -4.64 19.90
C VAL A 117 -4.24 -3.50 18.93
N ILE A 118 -2.99 -3.39 18.47
CA ILE A 118 -2.59 -2.47 17.39
C ILE A 118 -2.31 -3.29 16.14
N LEU A 119 -3.14 -3.15 15.12
CA LEU A 119 -2.96 -3.83 13.84
C LEU A 119 -1.92 -3.06 13.00
N ALA A 120 -0.66 -3.53 13.04
CA ALA A 120 0.44 -3.02 12.22
C ALA A 120 0.58 -3.80 10.89
N THR A 121 -0.54 -4.10 10.25
CA THR A 121 -0.64 -5.08 9.14
C THR A 121 -0.40 -4.49 7.74
N ARG A 122 0.11 -3.25 7.64
CA ARG A 122 0.42 -2.51 6.39
C ARG A 122 -0.82 -2.20 5.52
N PHE A 123 -0.61 -1.69 4.31
CA PHE A 123 -1.65 -1.23 3.38
C PHE A 123 -1.73 -2.07 2.11
N ARG A 124 -2.88 -2.06 1.44
CA ARG A 124 -3.16 -2.67 0.13
C ARG A 124 -3.02 -1.63 -0.99
N GLY A 125 -1.80 -1.13 -1.18
CA GLY A 125 -1.50 -0.14 -2.22
C GLY A 125 -1.82 -0.62 -3.65
N ASP A 126 -1.75 -1.93 -3.89
CA ASP A 126 -2.16 -2.58 -5.14
C ASP A 126 -3.67 -2.40 -5.41
N ARG A 127 -4.50 -2.66 -4.39
CA ARG A 127 -5.95 -2.45 -4.47
C ARG A 127 -6.28 -0.98 -4.68
N LYS A 128 -5.61 -0.08 -3.94
CA LYS A 128 -5.78 1.37 -4.10
C LYS A 128 -5.52 1.81 -5.54
N LEU A 129 -4.37 1.41 -6.10
CA LEU A 129 -3.99 1.82 -7.45
C LEU A 129 -4.93 1.25 -8.51
N LYS A 130 -5.43 0.02 -8.35
CA LYS A 130 -6.50 -0.51 -9.22
C LYS A 130 -7.76 0.33 -9.16
N GLN A 131 -8.22 0.69 -7.96
CA GLN A 131 -9.49 1.38 -7.75
C GLN A 131 -9.51 2.83 -8.26
N ILE A 132 -8.34 3.43 -8.53
CA ILE A 132 -8.25 4.76 -9.15
C ILE A 132 -8.77 4.77 -10.60
N PHE A 133 -8.64 3.65 -11.31
CA PHE A 133 -9.11 3.56 -12.69
C PHE A 133 -10.58 3.14 -12.72
N ALA A 134 -11.42 3.91 -13.42
CA ALA A 134 -12.83 3.54 -13.63
C ALA A 134 -12.99 2.36 -14.61
N SER A 135 -12.11 2.25 -15.61
CA SER A 135 -12.20 1.21 -16.64
C SER A 135 -11.44 -0.06 -16.24
N PRO A 136 -12.08 -1.25 -16.26
CA PRO A 136 -11.41 -2.53 -16.00
C PRO A 136 -10.18 -2.78 -16.87
N ALA A 137 -10.18 -2.26 -18.12
CA ALA A 137 -9.05 -2.38 -19.03
C ALA A 137 -7.73 -1.79 -18.49
N PHE A 138 -7.82 -0.84 -17.55
CA PHE A 138 -6.65 -0.27 -16.86
C PHE A 138 -6.47 -0.84 -15.45
N GLN A 139 -7.45 -1.56 -14.90
CA GLN A 139 -7.32 -2.26 -13.63
C GLN A 139 -6.58 -3.60 -13.79
N ASP A 140 -6.87 -4.35 -14.85
CA ASP A 140 -6.29 -5.67 -15.10
C ASP A 140 -4.75 -5.65 -15.21
N PRO A 141 -4.12 -4.69 -15.92
CA PRO A 141 -2.65 -4.64 -16.01
C PRO A 141 -1.97 -4.29 -14.69
N ILE A 142 -2.70 -3.71 -13.73
CA ILE A 142 -2.20 -3.40 -12.38
C ILE A 142 -2.23 -4.66 -11.50
N ALA A 143 -2.94 -5.72 -11.89
CA ALA A 143 -2.86 -7.00 -11.19
C ALA A 143 -1.46 -7.59 -11.36
N GLY A 144 -0.68 -7.54 -10.28
CA GLY A 144 0.64 -8.15 -10.22
C GLY A 144 0.64 -9.63 -10.56
N PHE A 145 1.78 -10.12 -11.04
CA PHE A 145 2.10 -11.55 -11.01
C PHE A 145 2.28 -12.01 -9.55
N PRO A 146 2.22 -13.31 -9.23
CA PRO A 146 2.36 -13.82 -7.86
C PRO A 146 3.63 -13.35 -7.10
N LYS A 147 4.65 -12.82 -7.80
CA LYS A 147 5.93 -12.38 -7.23
C LYS A 147 6.21 -10.87 -7.26
N ALA A 148 5.52 -10.08 -8.09
CA ALA A 148 5.76 -8.65 -8.23
C ALA A 148 4.47 -7.89 -7.90
N THR A 149 4.53 -6.93 -6.96
CA THR A 149 3.30 -6.29 -6.47
C THR A 149 2.56 -5.54 -7.59
N ILE A 150 3.30 -4.92 -8.53
CA ILE A 150 2.81 -4.32 -9.78
C ILE A 150 3.94 -4.34 -10.82
N PRO A 151 3.69 -4.75 -12.09
CA PRO A 151 4.73 -4.81 -13.10
C PRO A 151 5.04 -3.42 -13.69
N LEU A 152 6.05 -2.73 -13.14
CA LEU A 152 6.49 -1.41 -13.59
C LEU A 152 7.88 -1.48 -14.26
N TYR A 153 7.94 -1.19 -15.56
CA TYR A 153 9.20 -1.01 -16.29
C TYR A 153 9.97 0.18 -15.72
N ARG A 154 11.26 -0.04 -15.39
CA ARG A 154 12.11 0.93 -14.67
C ARG A 154 11.46 1.48 -13.40
N GLU A 155 10.54 0.71 -12.81
CA GLU A 155 9.76 1.11 -11.65
C GLU A 155 8.92 2.39 -11.83
N CYS A 156 8.63 2.76 -13.10
CA CYS A 156 7.89 3.98 -13.47
C CYS A 156 6.72 3.72 -14.41
N ILE A 157 6.92 2.90 -15.44
CA ILE A 157 5.98 2.79 -16.57
C ILE A 157 5.22 1.47 -16.49
N GLN A 158 3.89 1.51 -16.59
CA GLN A 158 3.09 0.31 -16.80
C GLN A 158 3.09 -0.01 -18.31
N PRO A 159 3.65 -1.16 -18.78
CA PRO A 159 3.83 -1.45 -20.20
C PRO A 159 2.56 -1.42 -21.07
N ARG A 160 1.41 -1.83 -20.53
CA ARG A 160 0.11 -1.95 -21.20
C ARG A 160 -0.80 -0.74 -21.01
N ILE A 161 -0.49 0.18 -20.09
CA ILE A 161 -1.28 1.40 -19.89
C ILE A 161 -0.54 2.56 -20.55
N PRO A 162 -1.00 3.03 -21.74
CA PRO A 162 -0.29 4.06 -22.48
C PRO A 162 -0.36 5.40 -21.75
N GLN A 163 0.73 6.18 -21.87
CA GLN A 163 0.83 7.56 -21.38
C GLN A 163 0.52 7.70 -19.87
N LEU A 164 0.97 6.72 -19.11
CA LEU A 164 0.87 6.69 -17.65
C LEU A 164 2.25 6.40 -17.07
N ALA A 165 2.64 7.18 -16.06
CA ALA A 165 3.74 6.84 -15.17
C ALA A 165 3.26 6.80 -13.72
N ILE A 166 3.94 6.00 -12.90
CA ILE A 166 3.68 5.83 -11.48
C ILE A 166 5.01 6.04 -10.76
N ILE A 167 5.08 7.04 -9.89
CA ILE A 167 6.29 7.37 -9.13
C ILE A 167 5.99 7.25 -7.64
N GLY A 168 6.96 6.73 -6.88
CA GLY A 168 6.83 6.56 -5.43
C GLY A 168 5.98 5.37 -4.99
N PHE A 169 5.66 4.45 -5.92
CA PHE A 169 4.97 3.20 -5.59
C PHE A 169 5.94 2.06 -5.23
N SER A 170 7.08 1.97 -5.92
CA SER A 170 8.12 0.98 -5.65
C SER A 170 8.90 1.31 -4.38
N GLU A 171 9.32 0.26 -3.65
CA GLU A 171 10.00 0.37 -2.37
C GLU A 171 11.53 0.32 -2.53
N SER A 172 12.23 1.22 -1.85
CA SER A 172 13.69 1.23 -1.72
C SER A 172 14.11 1.81 -0.37
N LEU A 173 15.28 1.42 0.13
CA LEU A 173 15.93 2.05 1.29
C LEU A 173 16.17 3.56 1.09
N ALA A 174 16.21 4.02 -0.17
CA ALA A 174 16.46 5.40 -0.57
C ALA A 174 15.32 5.98 -1.43
N ASN A 175 14.07 5.89 -0.94
CA ASN A 175 12.87 6.30 -1.70
C ASN A 175 12.92 7.73 -2.24
N LEU A 176 13.49 8.69 -1.50
CA LEU A 176 13.57 10.09 -1.95
C LEU A 176 14.48 10.23 -3.19
N TYR A 177 15.73 9.76 -3.08
CA TYR A 177 16.71 9.81 -4.17
C TYR A 177 16.25 9.01 -5.39
N THR A 178 15.70 7.82 -5.18
CA THR A 178 15.22 6.99 -6.29
C THR A 178 14.00 7.63 -6.97
N SER A 179 13.11 8.29 -6.24
CA SER A 179 11.99 9.03 -6.84
C SER A 179 12.49 10.23 -7.64
N GLU A 180 13.49 10.97 -7.14
CA GLU A 180 14.10 12.08 -7.87
C GLU A 180 14.72 11.61 -9.20
N MET A 181 15.52 10.54 -9.18
CA MET A 181 16.11 9.98 -10.38
C MET A 181 15.04 9.51 -11.39
N ARG A 182 13.96 8.90 -10.90
CA ARG A 182 12.82 8.48 -11.73
C ARG A 182 12.08 9.66 -12.35
N CYS A 183 11.88 10.75 -11.60
CA CYS A 183 11.31 11.99 -12.13
C CYS A 183 12.17 12.57 -13.25
N ARG A 184 13.50 12.63 -13.06
CA ARG A 184 14.43 13.11 -14.10
C ARG A 184 14.38 12.22 -15.34
N TRP A 185 14.48 10.89 -15.18
CA TRP A 185 14.38 9.95 -16.28
C TRP A 185 13.05 10.08 -17.05
N LEU A 186 11.94 10.27 -16.34
CA LEU A 186 10.63 10.46 -16.94
C LEU A 186 10.53 11.81 -17.68
N ALA A 187 11.12 12.87 -17.16
CA ALA A 187 11.13 14.18 -17.83
C ALA A 187 11.81 14.09 -19.21
N GLU A 188 12.97 13.44 -19.27
CA GLU A 188 13.71 13.20 -20.51
C GLU A 188 12.92 12.30 -21.50
N LEU A 189 12.18 11.31 -20.98
CA LEU A 189 11.26 10.49 -21.79
C LEU A 189 10.12 11.35 -22.38
N LEU A 190 9.54 12.25 -21.59
CA LEU A 190 8.46 13.13 -22.01
C LEU A 190 8.93 14.20 -23.00
N ASP A 191 10.18 14.65 -22.90
CA ASP A 191 10.82 15.56 -23.85
C ASP A 191 11.22 14.85 -25.17
N GLY A 192 11.07 13.52 -25.22
CA GLY A 192 11.33 12.72 -26.41
C GLY A 192 12.81 12.48 -26.70
N ILE A 193 13.69 12.76 -25.74
CA ILE A 193 15.14 12.57 -25.83
C ILE A 193 15.47 11.08 -26.05
N PHE A 194 14.66 10.19 -25.49
CA PHE A 194 14.66 8.78 -25.82
C PHE A 194 13.24 8.21 -25.84
N ARG A 195 13.12 6.95 -26.27
CA ARG A 195 11.86 6.19 -26.25
C ARG A 195 12.03 4.92 -25.43
N VAL A 196 10.96 4.48 -24.80
CA VAL A 196 10.92 3.16 -24.14
C VAL A 196 10.85 2.05 -25.19
N PRO A 197 11.35 0.84 -24.87
CA PRO A 197 11.24 -0.33 -25.74
C PRO A 197 9.78 -0.78 -25.95
N GLY A 198 9.58 -1.77 -26.82
CA GLY A 198 8.26 -2.35 -27.05
C GLY A 198 7.66 -3.02 -25.81
N ILE A 199 6.33 -3.18 -25.79
CA ILE A 199 5.60 -3.75 -24.63
C ILE A 199 6.17 -5.12 -24.22
N LYS A 200 6.46 -6.01 -25.17
CA LYS A 200 7.01 -7.33 -24.90
C LYS A 200 8.36 -7.28 -24.19
N GLU A 201 9.26 -6.42 -24.67
CA GLU A 201 10.60 -6.24 -24.09
C GLU A 201 10.52 -5.64 -22.68
N MET A 202 9.61 -4.66 -22.47
CA MET A 202 9.34 -4.13 -21.13
C MET A 202 8.81 -5.21 -20.19
N GLU A 203 7.87 -6.04 -20.64
CA GLU A 203 7.30 -7.14 -19.84
C GLU A 203 8.33 -8.22 -19.51
N GLU A 204 9.26 -8.53 -20.41
CA GLU A 204 10.35 -9.48 -20.15
C GLU A 204 11.28 -8.99 -19.04
N GLN A 205 11.59 -7.69 -18.99
CA GLN A 205 12.45 -7.12 -17.94
C GLN A 205 11.77 -7.02 -16.57
N VAL A 206 10.44 -7.00 -16.54
CA VAL A 206 9.66 -6.85 -15.31
C VAL A 206 9.32 -8.22 -14.67
N LYS A 207 9.49 -9.32 -15.39
CA LYS A 207 9.22 -10.70 -14.90
C LYS A 207 10.30 -11.28 -13.98
N ILE A 208 11.29 -10.48 -13.59
CA ILE A 208 12.40 -10.89 -12.70
C ILE A 208 11.88 -11.12 -11.28
#